data_AF-A0A0K0GR07-F1
#
_entry.id   AF-A0A0K0GR07-F1
#
_cell.length_a   1.000
_cell.length_b   1.000
_cell.length_c   1.000
_cell.angle_alpha   90.00
_cell.angle_beta   90.00
_cell.angle_gamma   90.00
#
_symmetry.space_group_name_H-M   'P 1'
#
loop_
_entity.id
_entity.type
_entity.pdbx_description
1 polymer ?
#
loop_
_entity_poly.entity_id
_entity_poly.type
_entity_poly.pdbx_seq_one_letter_code
_entity_poly.pdbx_strand_id
1 'polypeptide(L)'
;MLLSVLAWAGPAHATNQLPDLIQIDGQQATLLAEPLSGPLDDPATWKRFVAHAGSALGSCSANWRGYRADWRLDGQRLLLDRGVLGACNAAPPTLPMDVLFPGQASPVPAVWVDGELIVELPATATTAAPAPATYVLLRLRRGRARP
;
A
#
# COMPACT_ATOMS: atom_id res chain seq x y z
N MET A 1 -32.96 -21.68 -35.75
CA MET A 1 -32.21 -20.40 -35.71
C MET A 1 -32.32 -19.85 -34.29
N LEU A 2 -31.28 -19.99 -33.46
CA LEU A 2 -31.24 -19.29 -32.16
C LEU A 2 -30.41 -18.03 -32.37
N LEU A 3 -31.06 -16.87 -32.18
CA LEU A 3 -30.43 -15.57 -32.30
C LEU A 3 -29.36 -15.39 -31.22
N SER A 4 -28.19 -15.00 -31.70
CA SER A 4 -27.03 -14.55 -30.96
C SER A 4 -27.36 -13.39 -30.02
N VAL A 5 -27.18 -13.58 -28.71
CA VAL A 5 -27.06 -12.46 -27.76
C VAL A 5 -25.57 -12.08 -27.74
N LEU A 6 -25.20 -11.10 -28.56
CA LEU A 6 -23.88 -10.47 -28.49
C LEU A 6 -23.91 -9.50 -27.30
N ALA A 7 -23.25 -9.87 -26.21
CA ALA A 7 -23.15 -9.05 -25.01
C ALA A 7 -22.41 -7.73 -25.33
N TRP A 8 -23.07 -6.61 -25.07
CA TRP A 8 -22.46 -5.29 -25.09
C TRP A 8 -21.54 -5.16 -23.86
N ALA A 9 -20.25 -5.40 -24.04
CA ALA A 9 -19.25 -5.03 -23.04
C ALA A 9 -18.87 -3.56 -23.24
N GLY A 10 -19.31 -2.69 -22.33
CA GLY A 10 -18.84 -1.31 -22.27
C GLY A 10 -17.38 -1.24 -21.78
N PRO A 11 -16.68 -0.10 -21.98
CA PRO A 11 -15.33 0.08 -21.45
C PRO A 11 -15.33 -0.08 -19.93
N ALA A 12 -14.51 -1.02 -19.44
CA ALA A 12 -14.24 -1.17 -18.02
C ALA A 12 -13.27 -0.05 -17.59
N HIS A 13 -13.80 0.95 -16.89
CA HIS A 13 -12.96 1.97 -16.26
C HIS A 13 -12.34 1.39 -14.99
N ALA A 14 -11.08 0.97 -15.06
CA ALA A 14 -10.30 0.64 -13.86
C ALA A 14 -9.92 1.94 -13.15
N THR A 15 -10.40 2.13 -11.92
CA THR A 15 -9.93 3.25 -11.09
C THR A 15 -8.48 2.97 -10.71
N ASN A 16 -7.58 3.90 -11.00
CA ASN A 16 -6.19 3.79 -10.57
C ASN A 16 -6.15 3.75 -9.04
N GLN A 17 -5.49 2.74 -8.49
CA GLN A 17 -5.47 2.54 -7.04
C GLN A 17 -4.42 3.44 -6.40
N LEU A 18 -4.71 3.93 -5.20
CA LEU A 18 -3.76 4.67 -4.37
C LEU A 18 -2.74 3.67 -3.82
N PRO A 19 -1.48 3.72 -4.26
CA PRO A 19 -0.45 2.83 -3.77
C PRO A 19 0.01 3.28 -2.38
N ASP A 20 0.71 2.38 -1.70
CA ASP A 20 1.48 2.76 -0.52
C ASP A 20 2.70 3.58 -0.94
N LEU A 21 3.30 4.28 0.02
CA LEU A 21 4.51 5.08 -0.20
C LEU A 21 5.67 4.46 0.56
N ILE A 22 6.88 4.54 0.00
CA ILE A 22 8.10 4.09 0.68
C ILE A 22 9.22 5.11 0.55
N GLN A 23 9.91 5.40 1.64
CA GLN A 23 11.15 6.16 1.62
C GLN A 23 12.36 5.23 1.47
N ILE A 24 13.19 5.48 0.46
CA ILE A 24 14.48 4.80 0.22
C ILE A 24 15.54 5.89 0.03
N ASP A 25 16.61 5.86 0.82
CA ASP A 25 17.70 6.83 0.77
C ASP A 25 17.23 8.31 0.82
N GLY A 26 16.18 8.57 1.62
CA GLY A 26 15.57 9.89 1.77
C GLY A 26 14.67 10.34 0.60
N GLN A 27 14.50 9.51 -0.42
CA GLN A 27 13.59 9.78 -1.54
C GLN A 27 12.27 9.02 -1.36
N GLN A 28 11.15 9.70 -1.57
CA GLN A 28 9.85 9.06 -1.60
C GLN A 28 9.62 8.38 -2.95
N ALA A 29 9.22 7.12 -2.90
CA ALA A 29 8.92 6.26 -4.02
C ALA A 29 7.53 5.62 -3.83
N THR A 30 6.99 5.06 -4.90
CA THR A 30 5.73 4.33 -4.89
C THR A 30 5.98 2.88 -4.54
N LEU A 31 5.28 2.36 -3.53
CA LEU A 31 5.31 0.94 -3.20
C LEU A 31 4.11 0.24 -3.86
N LEU A 32 4.40 -0.61 -4.83
CA LEU A 32 3.39 -1.33 -5.62
C LEU A 32 2.96 -2.64 -4.97
N ALA A 33 3.63 -3.04 -3.89
CA ALA A 33 3.22 -4.16 -3.06
C ALA A 33 2.26 -3.69 -1.95
N GLU A 34 1.60 -4.65 -1.29
CA GLU A 34 0.66 -4.40 -0.20
C GLU A 34 1.12 -5.12 1.08
N PRO A 35 2.22 -4.72 1.75
CA PRO A 35 2.81 -5.54 2.80
C PRO A 35 1.95 -5.63 4.08
N LEU A 36 0.93 -4.78 4.22
CA LEU A 36 -0.06 -4.87 5.30
C LEU A 36 -1.13 -5.95 5.06
N SER A 37 -1.18 -6.57 3.88
CA SER A 37 -2.08 -7.72 3.64
C SER A 37 -1.81 -8.85 4.64
N GLY A 38 -0.55 -9.20 4.89
CA GLY A 38 -0.19 -10.28 5.83
C GLY A 38 -0.82 -10.13 7.22
N PRO A 39 -0.63 -9.01 7.95
CA PRO A 39 -1.30 -8.78 9.23
C PRO A 39 -2.81 -8.69 9.11
N LEU A 40 -3.36 -8.17 8.01
CA LEU A 40 -4.81 -8.01 7.82
C LEU A 40 -5.51 -9.32 7.40
N ASP A 41 -4.77 -10.33 6.94
CA ASP A 41 -5.28 -11.68 6.71
C ASP A 41 -5.57 -12.44 8.01
N ASP A 42 -4.98 -12.01 9.15
CA ASP A 42 -5.30 -12.54 10.47
C ASP A 42 -6.71 -12.08 10.92
N PRO A 43 -7.65 -13.01 11.22
CA PRO A 43 -9.03 -12.64 11.56
C PRO A 43 -9.16 -11.75 12.81
N ALA A 44 -8.28 -11.92 13.80
CA ALA A 44 -8.33 -11.11 15.01
C ALA A 44 -7.88 -9.66 14.71
N THR A 45 -6.86 -9.50 13.88
CA THR A 45 -6.36 -8.21 13.42
C THR A 45 -7.36 -7.52 12.49
N TRP A 46 -7.93 -8.26 11.53
CA TRP A 46 -9.02 -7.75 10.69
C TRP A 46 -10.20 -7.24 11.52
N LYS A 47 -10.63 -8.00 12.53
CA LYS A 47 -11.73 -7.60 13.42
C LYS A 47 -11.43 -6.28 14.15
N ARG A 48 -10.22 -6.10 14.69
CA ARG A 48 -9.81 -4.84 15.33
C ARG A 48 -9.77 -3.69 14.32
N PHE A 49 -9.20 -3.95 13.14
CA PHE A 49 -9.13 -2.97 12.06
C PHE A 49 -10.51 -2.47 11.65
N VAL A 50 -11.44 -3.36 11.33
CA VAL A 50 -12.80 -2.97 10.90
C VAL A 50 -13.56 -2.28 12.02
N ALA A 51 -13.45 -2.76 13.27
CA ALA A 51 -14.09 -2.14 14.42
C ALA A 51 -13.59 -0.72 14.68
N HIS A 52 -12.28 -0.48 14.47
CA HIS A 52 -11.69 0.85 14.60
C HIS A 52 -12.03 1.75 13.40
N ALA A 53 -11.93 1.22 12.19
CA ALA A 53 -12.06 2.01 10.98
C ALA A 53 -13.49 2.50 10.75
N GLY A 54 -14.50 1.65 10.97
CA GLY A 54 -15.91 2.04 10.86
C GLY A 54 -16.22 2.84 9.58
N SER A 55 -16.81 4.03 9.73
CA SER A 55 -17.12 4.92 8.62
C SER A 55 -15.90 5.65 8.02
N ALA A 56 -14.73 5.60 8.66
CA ALA A 56 -13.51 6.27 8.19
C ALA A 56 -12.91 5.61 6.94
N LEU A 57 -13.32 4.39 6.57
CA LEU A 57 -12.92 3.73 5.32
C LEU A 57 -13.30 4.56 4.09
N GLY A 58 -14.36 5.37 4.19
CA GLY A 58 -14.89 6.15 3.08
C GLY A 58 -15.52 5.29 1.97
N SER A 59 -15.82 5.89 0.83
CA SER A 59 -16.48 5.24 -0.32
C SER A 59 -15.64 5.30 -1.60
N CYS A 60 -14.34 5.54 -1.47
CA CYS A 60 -13.45 5.82 -2.59
C CYS A 60 -13.00 4.52 -3.29
N SER A 61 -13.36 4.33 -4.55
CA SER A 61 -12.93 3.16 -5.35
C SER A 61 -11.43 3.12 -5.63
N ALA A 62 -10.74 4.26 -5.52
CA ALA A 62 -9.27 4.35 -5.63
C ALA A 62 -8.55 3.91 -4.34
N ASN A 63 -9.27 3.66 -3.24
CA ASN A 63 -8.69 3.17 -1.98
C ASN A 63 -9.53 2.01 -1.45
N TRP A 64 -9.75 0.98 -2.27
CA TRP A 64 -10.61 -0.16 -1.90
C TRP A 64 -10.16 -0.88 -0.63
N ARG A 65 -8.85 -0.86 -0.34
CA ARG A 65 -8.25 -1.39 0.91
C ARG A 65 -8.73 -0.64 2.16
N GLY A 66 -9.22 0.59 1.99
CA GLY A 66 -9.66 1.48 3.06
C GLY A 66 -8.52 2.13 3.86
N TYR A 67 -7.27 1.87 3.48
CA TYR A 67 -6.10 2.50 4.07
C TYR A 67 -5.02 2.79 3.02
N ARG A 68 -4.06 3.65 3.38
CA ARG A 68 -2.75 3.77 2.73
C ARG A 68 -1.67 3.72 3.81
N ALA A 69 -0.58 3.02 3.54
CA ALA A 69 0.58 2.99 4.44
C ALA A 69 1.78 3.75 3.87
N ASP A 70 2.51 4.40 4.76
CA ASP A 70 3.78 5.06 4.50
C ASP A 70 4.89 4.23 5.19
N TRP A 71 5.87 3.81 4.40
CA TRP A 71 6.95 2.90 4.78
C TRP A 71 8.32 3.59 4.67
N ARG A 72 9.33 3.00 5.30
CA ARG A 72 10.73 3.39 5.13
C ARG A 72 11.63 2.17 5.07
N LEU A 73 12.59 2.18 4.15
CA LEU A 73 13.75 1.30 4.20
C LEU A 73 14.88 2.03 4.93
N ASP A 74 15.15 1.62 6.17
CA ASP A 74 16.22 2.16 7.01
C ASP A 74 17.38 1.16 7.09
N GLY A 75 18.45 1.44 6.34
CA GLY A 75 19.50 0.49 6.03
C GLY A 75 18.90 -0.74 5.35
N GLN A 76 18.93 -1.89 6.03
CA GLN A 76 18.32 -3.12 5.53
C GLN A 76 16.93 -3.38 6.11
N ARG A 77 16.37 -2.53 6.97
CA ARG A 77 15.12 -2.84 7.67
C ARG A 77 13.95 -2.12 7.03
N LEU A 78 12.90 -2.86 6.68
CA LEU A 78 11.61 -2.29 6.33
C LEU A 78 10.86 -1.91 7.61
N LEU A 79 10.42 -0.66 7.67
CA LEU A 79 9.68 -0.07 8.77
C LEU A 79 8.34 0.47 8.26
N LEU A 80 7.27 0.21 9.01
CA LEU A 80 5.99 0.86 8.82
C LEU A 80 5.96 2.14 9.67
N ASP A 81 6.01 3.31 9.02
CA ASP A 81 6.03 4.60 9.71
C ASP A 81 4.62 5.06 10.09
N ARG A 82 3.67 4.93 9.16
CA ARG A 82 2.31 5.45 9.35
C ARG A 82 1.30 4.67 8.52
N GLY A 83 0.07 4.59 9.04
CA GLY A 83 -1.11 4.28 8.24
C GLY A 83 -2.15 5.41 8.32
N VAL A 84 -2.94 5.58 7.28
CA VAL A 84 -4.13 6.44 7.28
C VAL A 84 -5.34 5.68 6.74
N LEU A 85 -6.53 6.00 7.22
CA LEU A 85 -7.80 5.43 6.76
C LEU A 85 -8.47 6.35 5.72
N GLY A 86 -9.13 5.75 4.74
CA GLY A 86 -9.88 6.47 3.72
C GLY A 86 -9.02 7.54 3.03
N ALA A 87 -7.91 7.12 2.43
CA ALA A 87 -6.83 8.03 2.00
C ALA A 87 -7.23 9.08 0.95
N CYS A 88 -8.42 8.95 0.35
CA CYS A 88 -9.00 9.94 -0.56
C CYS A 88 -9.61 11.17 0.16
N ASN A 89 -9.85 11.09 1.48
CA ASN A 89 -10.38 12.21 2.25
C ASN A 89 -9.37 13.36 2.32
N ALA A 90 -9.85 14.61 2.40
CA ALA A 90 -8.98 15.78 2.48
C ALA A 90 -8.06 15.78 3.72
N ALA A 91 -8.55 15.20 4.82
CA ALA A 91 -7.81 15.01 6.06
C ALA A 91 -8.03 13.57 6.55
N PRO A 92 -7.33 12.58 5.98
CA PRO A 92 -7.57 11.19 6.32
C PRO A 92 -7.07 10.92 7.75
N PRO A 93 -7.89 10.33 8.64
CA PRO A 93 -7.49 10.06 10.00
C PRO A 93 -6.35 9.03 10.03
N THR A 94 -5.46 9.18 10.99
CA THR A 94 -4.37 8.23 11.24
C THR A 94 -4.93 6.89 11.70
N LEU A 95 -4.39 5.79 11.18
CA LEU A 95 -4.58 4.45 11.72
C LEU A 95 -3.56 4.22 12.85
N PRO A 96 -3.98 4.10 14.12
CA PRO A 96 -3.06 3.84 15.21
C PRO A 96 -2.41 2.45 15.06
N MET A 97 -1.09 2.35 15.26
CA MET A 97 -0.39 1.08 15.08
C MET A 97 -0.86 -0.01 16.05
N ASP A 98 -1.34 0.34 17.26
CA ASP A 98 -1.83 -0.66 18.22
C ASP A 98 -3.02 -1.48 17.68
N VAL A 99 -3.82 -0.89 16.78
CA VAL A 99 -4.97 -1.55 16.16
C VAL A 99 -4.49 -2.78 15.39
N LEU A 100 -3.39 -2.63 14.64
CA LEU A 100 -2.80 -3.71 13.86
C LEU A 100 -1.83 -4.56 14.70
N PHE A 101 -1.01 -3.91 15.52
CA PHE A 101 0.11 -4.48 16.27
C PHE A 101 0.00 -4.09 17.76
N PRO A 102 -0.77 -4.83 18.58
CA PRO A 102 -1.04 -4.47 19.97
C PRO A 102 0.24 -4.19 20.77
N GLY A 103 0.26 -3.04 21.45
CA GLY A 103 1.38 -2.60 22.28
C GLY A 103 2.56 -2.00 21.51
N GLN A 104 2.47 -1.85 20.19
CA GLN A 104 3.51 -1.23 19.37
C GLN A 104 3.12 0.19 18.94
N ALA A 105 4.11 1.07 18.90
CA ALA A 105 4.02 2.41 18.33
C ALA A 105 4.85 2.49 17.04
N SER A 106 4.52 3.45 16.17
CA SER A 106 5.34 3.74 14.99
C SER A 106 6.75 4.23 15.37
N PRO A 107 7.79 3.88 14.60
CA PRO A 107 7.76 2.94 13.47
C PRO A 107 7.72 1.47 13.92
N VAL A 108 6.95 0.65 13.21
CA VAL A 108 6.84 -0.79 13.48
C VAL A 108 7.78 -1.57 12.53
N PRO A 109 8.72 -2.39 13.05
CA PRO A 109 9.53 -3.26 12.21
C PRO A 109 8.67 -4.30 11.48
N ALA A 110 8.80 -4.37 10.15
CA ALA A 110 7.96 -5.19 9.28
C ALA A 110 8.37 -6.67 9.26
N VAL A 111 8.52 -7.30 10.43
CA VAL A 111 9.10 -8.65 10.58
C VAL A 111 8.26 -9.76 9.95
N TRP A 112 7.01 -9.47 9.59
CA TRP A 112 6.10 -10.38 8.89
C TRP A 112 6.31 -10.40 7.37
N VAL A 113 7.10 -9.47 6.82
CA VAL A 113 7.28 -9.36 5.37
C VAL A 113 8.42 -10.28 4.90
N ASP A 114 8.07 -11.22 4.02
CA ASP A 114 8.99 -12.08 3.28
C ASP A 114 8.66 -11.97 1.77
N GLY A 115 9.65 -12.15 0.90
CA GLY A 115 9.46 -12.15 -0.56
C GLY A 115 9.99 -10.90 -1.25
N GLU A 116 9.32 -10.47 -2.32
CA GLU A 116 9.76 -9.35 -3.16
C GLU A 116 8.81 -8.16 -3.05
N LEU A 117 9.33 -6.96 -2.81
CA LEU A 117 8.59 -5.72 -2.96
C LEU A 117 9.01 -5.00 -4.23
N ILE A 118 8.03 -4.63 -5.04
CA ILE A 118 8.24 -3.84 -6.24
C ILE A 118 8.05 -2.37 -5.86
N VAL A 119 9.09 -1.58 -6.10
CA VAL A 119 9.12 -0.14 -5.83
C VAL A 119 9.32 0.60 -7.14
N GLU A 120 8.44 1.54 -7.44
CA GLU A 120 8.62 2.47 -8.55
C GLU A 120 9.32 3.74 -8.03
N LEU A 121 10.53 3.98 -8.53
CA LEU A 121 11.35 5.13 -8.17
C LEU A 121 10.79 6.41 -8.81
N PRO A 122 10.92 7.57 -8.13
CA PRO A 122 10.50 8.84 -8.71
C PRO A 122 11.21 9.09 -10.03
N ALA A 123 10.46 9.53 -11.05
CA ALA A 123 11.05 9.96 -12.30
C ALA A 123 12.00 11.15 -12.05
N THR A 124 13.23 11.07 -12.56
CA THR A 124 14.13 12.22 -12.58
C THR A 124 13.51 13.29 -13.47
N ALA A 125 13.14 14.43 -12.89
CA ALA A 125 12.54 15.56 -13.61
C ALA A 125 13.50 16.04 -14.71
N THR A 126 13.30 15.54 -15.92
CA THR A 126 14.00 15.97 -17.13
C THR A 126 12.95 16.45 -18.11
N THR A 127 13.17 17.61 -18.73
CA THR A 127 12.27 18.28 -19.68
C THR A 127 12.05 17.53 -21.00
N ALA A 128 12.40 16.25 -21.07
CA ALA A 128 12.20 15.41 -22.24
C ALA A 128 10.92 14.57 -22.09
N ALA A 129 10.45 13.99 -23.21
CA ALA A 129 9.31 13.09 -23.32
C ALA A 129 9.17 12.12 -22.13
N PRO A 130 7.94 11.64 -21.80
CA PRO A 130 7.70 10.78 -20.63
C PRO A 130 8.72 9.64 -20.57
N ALA A 131 9.58 9.69 -19.55
CA ALA A 131 10.60 8.67 -19.31
C ALA A 131 9.92 7.39 -18.81
N PRO A 132 10.45 6.21 -19.17
CA PRO A 132 9.95 4.96 -18.60
C PRO A 132 10.12 4.96 -17.08
N ALA A 133 9.12 4.46 -16.37
CA ALA A 133 9.20 4.25 -14.93
C ALA A 133 10.38 3.33 -14.59
N THR A 134 11.13 3.70 -13.56
CA THR A 134 12.26 2.91 -13.06
C THR A 134 11.80 2.13 -11.84
N TYR A 135 12.11 0.83 -11.80
CA TYR A 135 11.68 -0.05 -10.72
C TYR A 135 12.87 -0.65 -9.99
N VAL A 136 12.70 -0.85 -8.67
CA VAL A 136 13.61 -1.60 -7.82
C VAL A 136 12.84 -2.75 -7.19
N LEU A 137 13.48 -3.91 -7.16
CA LEU A 137 12.97 -5.12 -6.52
C LEU A 137 13.70 -5.32 -5.19
N LEU A 138 12.99 -5.18 -4.06
CA LEU A 138 13.56 -5.42 -2.74
C LEU A 138 13.25 -6.84 -2.30
N ARG A 139 14.28 -7.68 -2.15
CA ARG A 139 14.14 -9.03 -1.60
C ARG A 139 14.22 -9.00 -0.08
N LEU A 140 13.13 -9.32 0.57
CA LEU A 140 12.98 -9.29 2.02
C LEU A 140 12.95 -10.69 2.62
N ARG A 141 13.60 -10.81 3.78
CA ARG A 141 13.37 -11.92 4.70
C ARG A 141 13.18 -11.39 6.12
N ARG A 142 12.00 -11.60 6.70
CA ARG A 142 11.54 -11.04 7.98
C ARG A 142 11.78 -9.53 8.09
N GLY A 143 11.31 -8.79 7.08
CA GLY A 143 11.44 -7.34 6.99
C GLY A 143 12.87 -6.85 6.75
N ARG A 144 13.81 -7.73 6.38
CA ARG A 144 15.19 -7.34 6.07
C ARG A 144 15.54 -7.51 4.61
N ALA A 145 15.96 -6.43 3.96
CA ALA A 145 16.48 -6.42 2.60
C ALA A 145 17.78 -7.22 2.53
N ARG A 146 17.84 -8.09 1.51
CA ARG A 146 19.05 -8.81 1.13
C ARG A 146 19.84 -7.96 0.14
N PRO A 147 21.18 -7.98 0.22
CA PRO A 147 22.02 -7.48 -0.85
C PRO A 147 21.83 -8.30 -2.13
#